data_AF-A0A7Y3GC34-F1
#
_entry.id   AF-A0A7Y3GC34-F1
#
_cell.length_a   1.000
_cell.length_b   1.000
_cell.length_c   1.000
_cell.angle_alpha   90.00
_cell.angle_beta   90.00
_cell.angle_gamma   90.00
#
_symmetry.space_group_name_H-M   'P 1'
#
loop_
_entity.id
_entity.type
_entity.pdbx_description
1 polymer ?
#
loop_
_entity_poly.entity_id
_entity_poly.type
_entity_poly.pdbx_seq_one_letter_code
_entity_poly.pdbx_strand_id
1 'polypeptide(L)'
;MRLSILLLGAVWLLAGPALADQHKVADEHPGYPYYLRYCGACHGVFGDGLGPAVPALRSRPPDLTRLGEKYGLPLPKAAIRDVVDGELMVRAHGKSDMPIWGRELRRGAVSSIPKAPQILNVIVDYLEAIQREPAAE
;
A
#
# COMPACT_ATOMS: atom_id res chain seq x y z
N MET A 1 10.72 -62.21 -16.00
CA MET A 1 10.77 -61.55 -14.69
C MET A 1 11.30 -60.14 -14.91
N ARG A 2 10.41 -59.14 -15.06
CA ARG A 2 10.79 -57.73 -15.25
C ARG A 2 10.59 -57.03 -13.91
N LEU A 3 11.69 -56.59 -13.30
CA LEU A 3 11.69 -55.89 -12.02
C LEU A 3 11.39 -54.41 -12.32
N SER A 4 10.12 -54.02 -12.14
CA SER A 4 9.70 -52.62 -12.29
C SER A 4 10.11 -51.83 -11.05
N ILE A 5 11.08 -50.94 -11.23
CA ILE A 5 11.53 -49.96 -10.25
C ILE A 5 10.43 -48.89 -10.13
N LEU A 6 9.72 -48.86 -9.00
CA LEU A 6 8.79 -47.77 -8.66
C LEU A 6 9.60 -46.61 -8.06
N LEU A 7 9.99 -45.65 -8.92
CA LEU A 7 10.40 -44.31 -8.49
C LEU A 7 9.13 -43.51 -8.17
N LEU A 8 8.69 -43.57 -6.91
CA LEU A 8 7.74 -42.59 -6.37
C LEU A 8 8.48 -41.25 -6.22
N GLY A 9 8.41 -40.43 -7.25
CA GLY A 9 8.90 -39.05 -7.23
C GLY A 9 8.13 -38.24 -6.19
N ALA A 10 8.80 -37.90 -5.09
CA ALA A 10 8.31 -36.90 -4.16
C ALA A 10 8.38 -35.52 -4.83
N VAL A 11 7.24 -35.04 -5.33
CA VAL A 11 7.09 -33.64 -5.75
C VAL A 11 7.09 -32.80 -4.48
N TRP A 12 8.27 -32.32 -4.09
CA TRP A 12 8.42 -31.30 -3.07
C TRP A 12 7.87 -29.99 -3.62
N LEU A 13 6.67 -29.59 -3.18
CA LEU A 13 6.20 -28.21 -3.32
C LEU A 13 7.11 -27.31 -2.47
N LEU A 14 8.18 -26.78 -3.07
CA LEU A 14 8.92 -25.65 -2.54
C LEU A 14 8.15 -24.36 -2.84
N ALA A 15 7.00 -24.18 -2.18
CA ALA A 15 6.43 -22.85 -2.02
C ALA A 15 7.27 -22.13 -0.96
N GLY A 16 8.30 -21.40 -1.41
CA GLY A 16 9.33 -20.79 -0.57
C GLY A 16 8.83 -19.69 0.37
N PRO A 17 9.68 -19.24 1.33
CA PRO A 17 9.33 -18.35 2.44
C PRO A 17 9.08 -16.87 2.06
N ALA A 18 8.91 -16.55 0.78
CA ALA A 18 8.92 -15.16 0.29
C ALA A 18 7.79 -14.26 0.84
N LEU A 19 6.63 -14.83 1.18
CA LEU A 19 5.49 -14.05 1.69
C LEU A 19 5.67 -13.57 3.13
N ALA A 20 6.49 -14.25 3.94
CA ALA A 20 6.67 -13.89 5.35
C ALA A 20 7.65 -12.72 5.54
N ASP A 21 8.59 -12.53 4.61
CA ASP A 21 9.68 -11.55 4.75
C ASP A 21 9.26 -10.13 4.32
N GLN A 22 8.39 -10.02 3.31
CA GLN A 22 7.91 -8.72 2.81
C GLN A 22 7.11 -7.93 3.85
N HIS A 23 6.35 -8.61 4.71
CA HIS A 23 5.57 -7.95 5.77
C HIS A 23 6.46 -7.32 6.85
N LYS A 24 7.56 -7.98 7.21
CA LYS A 24 8.46 -7.48 8.26
C LYS A 24 9.20 -6.21 7.82
N VAL A 25 9.66 -6.17 6.57
CA VAL A 25 10.32 -4.98 5.99
C VAL A 25 9.34 -3.81 5.88
N ALA A 26 8.06 -4.08 5.56
CA ALA A 26 7.03 -3.06 5.52
C ALA A 26 6.74 -2.47 6.91
N ASP A 27 6.59 -3.30 7.95
CA ASP A 27 6.27 -2.84 9.30
C ASP A 27 7.41 -2.02 9.95
N GLU A 28 8.66 -2.31 9.61
CA GLU A 28 9.84 -1.58 10.10
C GLU A 28 10.10 -0.26 9.34
N HIS A 29 9.38 0.00 8.24
CA HIS A 29 9.58 1.18 7.42
C HIS A 29 9.11 2.47 8.16
N PRO A 30 9.88 3.58 8.17
CA PRO A 30 9.53 4.81 8.90
C PRO A 30 8.18 5.42 8.55
N GLY A 31 7.68 5.15 7.34
CA GLY A 31 6.37 5.60 6.87
C GLY A 31 5.18 4.77 7.38
N TYR A 32 5.40 3.54 7.86
CA TYR A 32 4.31 2.63 8.28
C TYR A 32 3.42 3.21 9.40
N PRO A 33 3.95 3.83 10.48
CA PRO A 33 3.11 4.41 11.52
C PRO A 33 2.20 5.55 11.00
N TYR A 34 2.70 6.33 10.04
CA TYR A 34 1.92 7.40 9.40
C TYR A 34 0.86 6.80 8.47
N TYR A 35 1.23 5.81 7.67
CA TYR A 35 0.29 5.08 6.84
C TYR A 35 -0.84 4.45 7.68
N LEU A 36 -0.52 3.73 8.75
CA LEU A 36 -1.51 3.08 9.58
C LEU A 36 -2.48 4.09 10.21
N ARG A 37 -1.95 5.23 10.67
CA ARG A 37 -2.74 6.31 11.28
C ARG A 37 -3.69 7.00 10.31
N TYR A 38 -3.26 7.25 9.08
CA TYR A 38 -4.03 8.08 8.13
C TYR A 38 -4.75 7.24 7.06
N CYS A 39 -4.16 6.15 6.60
CA CYS A 39 -4.64 5.38 5.46
C CYS A 39 -5.25 4.03 5.85
N GLY A 40 -4.72 3.39 6.91
CA GLY A 40 -5.03 1.98 7.25
C GLY A 40 -6.50 1.68 7.53
N ALA A 41 -7.26 2.63 8.07
CA ALA A 41 -8.69 2.45 8.33
C ALA A 41 -9.50 2.18 7.04
N CYS A 42 -9.08 2.74 5.91
CA CYS A 42 -9.75 2.58 4.61
C CYS A 42 -9.02 1.56 3.74
N HIS A 43 -7.69 1.64 3.66
CA HIS A 43 -6.89 0.82 2.75
C HIS A 43 -6.38 -0.49 3.38
N GLY A 44 -6.71 -0.79 4.63
CA GLY A 44 -6.23 -1.97 5.33
C GLY A 44 -4.85 -1.78 5.93
N VAL A 45 -4.52 -2.56 6.96
CA VAL A 45 -3.20 -2.48 7.62
C VAL A 45 -2.05 -2.84 6.67
N PHE A 46 -2.34 -3.65 5.64
CA PHE A 46 -1.38 -4.07 4.62
C PHE A 46 -1.48 -3.31 3.30
N GLY A 47 -2.40 -2.34 3.17
CA GLY A 47 -2.61 -1.64 1.90
C GLY A 47 -3.46 -2.38 0.87
N ASP A 48 -4.06 -3.52 1.22
CA ASP A 48 -4.85 -4.39 0.32
C ASP A 48 -6.27 -3.89 -0.01
N GLY A 49 -6.65 -2.71 0.47
CA GLY A 49 -7.99 -2.15 0.27
C GLY A 49 -9.07 -2.84 1.10
N LEU A 50 -8.70 -3.54 2.18
CA LEU A 50 -9.59 -4.26 3.09
C LEU A 50 -9.63 -3.63 4.50
N GLY A 51 -9.67 -2.29 4.56
CA GLY A 51 -9.75 -1.56 5.82
C GLY A 51 -11.10 -1.75 6.55
N PRO A 52 -11.12 -1.60 7.89
CA PRO A 52 -12.35 -1.73 8.69
C PRO A 52 -13.45 -0.72 8.30
N ALA A 53 -13.10 0.40 7.67
CA ALA A 53 -14.07 1.40 7.22
C ALA A 53 -14.79 1.00 5.92
N VAL A 54 -14.28 0.02 5.15
CA VAL A 54 -14.78 -0.35 3.82
C VAL A 54 -16.30 -0.54 3.75
N PRO A 55 -16.98 -1.20 4.71
CA PRO A 55 -18.43 -1.38 4.65
C PRO A 55 -19.24 -0.07 4.68
N ALA A 56 -18.65 1.03 5.16
CA ALA A 56 -19.27 2.35 5.26
C ALA A 56 -18.91 3.29 4.09
N LEU A 57 -17.99 2.87 3.20
CA LEU A 57 -17.55 3.69 2.06
C LEU A 57 -18.47 3.48 0.85
N ARG A 58 -18.62 4.52 0.03
CA ARG A 58 -19.38 4.46 -1.22
C ARG A 58 -18.64 3.68 -2.29
N SER A 59 -17.31 3.80 -2.30
CA SER A 59 -16.43 3.09 -3.21
C SER A 59 -15.35 2.36 -2.43
N ARG A 60 -15.08 1.12 -2.85
CA ARG A 60 -13.97 0.35 -2.27
C ARG A 60 -12.64 1.05 -2.58
N PRO A 61 -11.78 1.31 -1.57
CA PRO A 61 -10.45 1.84 -1.80
C PRO A 61 -9.59 0.87 -2.63
N PRO A 62 -8.69 1.38 -3.50
CA PRO A 62 -7.80 0.53 -4.27
C PRO A 62 -6.82 -0.24 -3.37
N ASP A 63 -6.38 -1.40 -3.87
CA ASP A 63 -5.23 -2.13 -3.36
C ASP A 63 -3.96 -1.31 -3.68
N LEU A 64 -3.40 -0.69 -2.64
CA LEU A 64 -2.20 0.13 -2.71
C LEU A 64 -0.93 -0.71 -2.87
N THR A 65 -0.97 -2.03 -2.70
CA THR A 65 0.20 -2.91 -2.95
C THR A 65 0.44 -3.16 -4.44
N ARG A 66 -0.45 -2.67 -5.31
CA ARG A 66 -0.44 -2.91 -6.77
C ARG A 66 -0.39 -1.62 -7.59
N LEU A 67 -0.02 -0.49 -7.00
CA LEU A 67 0.19 0.77 -7.72
C LEU A 67 1.24 0.63 -8.83
N GLY A 68 2.25 -0.21 -8.63
CA GLY A 68 3.31 -0.50 -9.61
C GLY A 68 2.78 -1.07 -10.93
N GLU A 69 1.66 -1.79 -10.92
CA GLU A 69 1.04 -2.31 -12.15
C GLU A 69 0.46 -1.19 -13.02
N LYS A 70 -0.05 -0.13 -12.38
CA LYS A 70 -0.65 1.01 -13.07
C LYS A 70 0.38 2.07 -13.46
N TYR A 71 1.35 2.32 -12.58
CA TYR A 71 2.25 3.45 -12.69
C TYR A 71 3.70 3.07 -13.03
N GLY A 72 4.03 1.78 -13.01
CA GLY A 72 5.40 1.29 -13.10
C GLY A 72 6.16 1.41 -11.78
N LEU A 73 7.31 0.74 -11.71
CA LEU A 73 8.29 0.89 -10.63
C LEU A 73 9.59 1.49 -11.21
N PRO A 74 10.25 2.45 -10.52
CA PRO A 74 9.82 3.07 -9.26
C PRO A 74 8.55 3.90 -9.42
N LEU A 75 7.82 4.10 -8.31
CA LEU A 75 6.55 4.82 -8.37
C LEU A 75 6.79 6.31 -8.72
N PRO A 76 5.89 6.97 -9.46
CA PRO A 76 5.96 8.40 -9.72
C PRO A 76 5.58 9.18 -8.45
N LYS A 77 6.51 9.28 -7.49
CA LYS A 77 6.26 9.82 -6.14
C LYS A 77 5.62 11.20 -6.14
N ALA A 78 5.96 12.07 -7.08
CA ALA A 78 5.36 13.40 -7.19
C ALA A 78 3.87 13.33 -7.48
N ALA A 79 3.47 12.57 -8.51
CA ALA A 79 2.08 12.40 -8.87
C ALA A 79 1.27 11.73 -7.74
N ILE A 80 1.84 10.72 -7.07
CA ILE A 80 1.18 10.07 -5.93
C ILE A 80 1.02 11.04 -4.77
N ARG A 81 2.04 11.85 -4.45
CA ARG A 81 1.94 12.88 -3.40
C ARG A 81 0.83 13.88 -3.69
N ASP A 82 0.66 14.31 -4.94
CA ASP A 82 -0.40 15.25 -5.32
C ASP A 82 -1.80 14.64 -5.14
N VAL A 83 -1.96 13.35 -5.46
CA VAL A 83 -3.22 12.62 -5.21
C VAL A 83 -3.50 12.50 -3.71
N VAL A 84 -2.50 12.15 -2.90
CA VAL A 84 -2.66 12.00 -1.45
C VAL A 84 -2.93 13.35 -0.78
N ASP A 85 -2.20 14.41 -1.15
CA ASP A 85 -2.44 15.76 -0.63
C ASP A 85 -3.86 16.23 -0.95
N GLY A 86 -4.28 16.06 -2.21
CA GLY A 86 -5.66 16.20 -2.65
C GLY A 86 -6.20 17.64 -2.67
N GLU A 87 -5.39 18.67 -2.36
CA GLU A 87 -5.84 20.07 -2.36
C GLU A 87 -6.03 20.62 -3.78
N LEU A 88 -5.22 20.16 -4.73
CA LEU A 88 -5.26 20.60 -6.12
C LEU A 88 -6.21 19.76 -6.99
N MET A 89 -6.84 18.73 -6.42
CA MET A 89 -7.72 17.82 -7.15
C MET A 89 -9.12 18.42 -7.37
N VAL A 90 -9.43 18.77 -8.62
CA VAL A 90 -10.78 19.17 -9.06
C VAL A 90 -11.68 17.93 -9.07
N ARG A 91 -12.51 17.78 -8.02
CA ARG A 91 -13.49 16.70 -7.92
C ARG A 91 -14.74 17.11 -8.71
N ALA A 92 -14.84 16.65 -9.96
CA ALA A 92 -15.89 17.07 -10.88
C ALA A 92 -17.30 16.74 -10.37
N HIS A 93 -17.54 15.54 -9.82
CA HIS A 93 -18.77 15.17 -9.12
C HIS A 93 -18.51 14.11 -8.04
N GLY A 94 -19.26 14.18 -6.93
CA GLY A 94 -19.13 13.27 -5.77
C GLY A 94 -18.05 13.68 -4.77
N LYS A 95 -18.33 13.49 -3.47
CA LYS A 95 -17.27 13.50 -2.45
C LYS A 95 -16.46 12.22 -2.67
N SER A 96 -15.16 12.32 -2.95
CA SER A 96 -14.28 11.18 -2.74
C SER A 96 -14.33 10.84 -1.25
N ASP A 97 -14.50 9.57 -0.91
CA ASP A 97 -14.41 9.13 0.49
C ASP A 97 -12.99 9.29 1.05
N MET A 98 -11.98 9.44 0.17
CA MET A 98 -10.61 9.76 0.56
C MET A 98 -10.51 11.25 0.99
N PRO A 99 -10.04 11.52 2.23
CA PRO A 99 -9.87 12.87 2.74
C PRO A 99 -8.89 13.71 1.91
N ILE A 100 -8.95 15.04 2.10
CA ILE A 100 -7.92 15.97 1.62
C ILE A 100 -6.80 15.98 2.66
N TRP A 101 -5.89 15.01 2.61
CA TRP A 101 -4.88 14.82 3.66
C TRP A 101 -3.97 16.02 3.83
N GLY A 102 -3.71 16.78 2.76
CA GLY A 102 -2.98 18.04 2.86
C GLY A 102 -3.57 18.94 3.95
N ARG A 103 -4.89 19.14 3.91
CA ARG A 103 -5.60 19.99 4.86
C ARG A 103 -5.64 19.39 6.26
N GLU A 104 -5.90 18.08 6.38
CA GLU A 104 -5.99 17.41 7.68
C GLU A 104 -4.65 17.39 8.42
N LEU A 105 -3.56 17.09 7.72
CA LEU A 105 -2.22 17.10 8.29
C LEU A 105 -1.80 18.51 8.73
N ARG A 106 -2.18 19.55 7.97
CA ARG A 106 -1.95 20.95 8.35
C ARG A 106 -2.76 21.35 9.59
N ARG A 107 -4.00 20.89 9.73
CA ARG A 107 -4.84 21.15 10.91
C ARG A 107 -4.34 20.48 12.18
N GLY A 108 -3.74 19.28 12.07
CA GLY A 108 -3.21 18.52 13.20
C GLY A 108 -1.76 18.86 13.60
N ALA A 109 -1.05 19.68 12.81
CA ALA A 109 0.35 20.00 13.07
C ALA A 109 0.49 21.02 14.21
N VAL A 110 0.66 20.51 15.44
CA VAL A 110 1.21 21.29 16.57
C VAL A 110 2.73 21.38 16.39
N SER A 111 3.37 22.44 16.88
CA SER A 111 4.76 22.86 16.61
C SER A 111 5.88 21.82 16.83
N SER A 112 5.59 20.64 17.39
CA SER A 112 6.51 19.51 17.61
C SER A 112 6.29 18.31 16.67
N ILE A 113 5.36 18.38 15.72
CA ILE A 113 5.05 17.30 14.76
C ILE A 113 5.68 17.61 13.39
N PRO A 114 6.21 16.62 12.64
CA PRO A 114 6.64 16.82 11.26
C PRO A 114 5.56 17.53 10.44
N LYS A 115 5.94 18.53 9.63
CA LYS A 115 5.02 19.28 8.78
C LYS A 115 4.38 18.35 7.76
N ALA A 116 3.18 18.70 7.28
CA ALA A 116 2.42 17.91 6.33
C ALA A 116 3.24 17.38 5.12
N PRO A 117 4.13 18.18 4.46
CA PRO A 117 4.93 17.65 3.35
C PRO A 117 5.88 16.51 3.75
N GLN A 118 6.43 16.54 4.95
CA GLN A 118 7.34 15.50 5.44
C GLN A 118 6.56 14.20 5.71
N ILE A 119 5.37 14.30 6.27
CA ILE A 119 4.47 13.15 6.48
C ILE A 119 4.06 12.54 5.12
N LEU A 120 3.70 13.38 4.14
CA LEU A 120 3.34 12.90 2.81
C LEU A 120 4.51 12.19 2.12
N ASN A 121 5.74 12.70 2.23
CA ASN A 121 6.92 12.07 1.66
C ASN A 121 7.13 10.66 2.24
N VAL A 122 7.13 10.51 3.57
CA VAL A 122 7.38 9.19 4.20
C VAL A 122 6.26 8.20 3.94
N ILE A 123 5.01 8.66 3.81
CA ILE A 123 3.90 7.81 3.38
C ILE A 123 4.13 7.32 1.95
N VAL A 124 4.50 8.21 1.02
CA VAL A 124 4.71 7.81 -0.38
C VAL A 124 5.93 6.90 -0.55
N ASP A 125 6.98 7.09 0.25
CA ASP A 125 8.10 6.14 0.31
C ASP A 125 7.65 4.77 0.81
N TYR A 126 6.79 4.72 1.83
CA TYR A 126 6.19 3.47 2.28
C TYR A 126 5.32 2.82 1.20
N LEU A 127 4.52 3.60 0.47
CA LEU A 127 3.72 3.08 -0.64
C LEU A 127 4.61 2.44 -1.70
N GLU A 128 5.77 3.00 -2.03
CA GLU A 128 6.72 2.35 -2.93
C GLU A 128 7.29 1.05 -2.35
N ALA A 129 7.63 1.02 -1.07
CA ALA A 129 8.21 -0.15 -0.42
C ALA A 129 7.28 -1.36 -0.34
N ILE A 130 5.95 -1.16 -0.35
CA ILE A 130 4.96 -2.24 -0.25
C ILE A 130 4.48 -2.77 -1.61
N GLN A 131 5.05 -2.30 -2.71
CA GLN A 131 4.64 -2.76 -4.03
C GLN A 131 5.00 -4.23 -4.22
N ARG A 132 4.02 -5.01 -4.68
CA ARG A 132 4.25 -6.37 -5.14
C ARG A 132 4.87 -6.33 -6.53
N GLU A 133 5.73 -7.31 -6.80
CA GLU A 133 6.22 -7.57 -8.16
C GLU A 133 5.01 -7.69 -9.10
N PRO A 134 5.04 -7.05 -10.30
CA PRO A 134 4.07 -7.34 -11.34
C PRO A 134 4.07 -8.86 -11.59
N ALA A 135 2.90 -9.47 -11.75
CA ALA A 135 2.84 -10.88 -12.09
C ALA A 135 3.65 -11.11 -13.39
N ALA A 136 4.64 -12.00 -13.35
CA ALA A 136 5.36 -12.40 -14.55
C ALA A 136 4.39 -13.12 -15.49
N GLU A 137 4.26 -12.60 -16.72
CA GLU A 137 3.50 -13.23 -17.81
C GLU A 137 4.19 -14.49 -18.36
#